data_AF-A0A9C8C4U3-F1
#
_entry.id   AF-A0A9C8C4U3-F1
#
_cell.length_a   1.000
_cell.length_b   1.000
_cell.length_c   1.000
_cell.angle_alpha   90.00
_cell.angle_beta   90.00
_cell.angle_gamma   90.00
#
_symmetry.space_group_name_H-M   'P 1'
#
loop_
_entity.id
_entity.type
_entity.pdbx_description
1 polymer ?
#
loop_
_entity_poly.entity_id
_entity_poly.type
_entity_poly.pdbx_seq_one_letter_code
_entity_poly.pdbx_strand_id
1 'polypeptide(L)'
;MRVCLGEKKKNIKRMVARTLGLIWALWWFLFEFLSGIEESSGFFDTLVHIFVPGGLFLIIVFIAWRWEYIGGIVLITDGLFLAVGYPYVTWGKLPFLAIFLMLLTMALPPILSGILFTLSAKEESKSLSLSAKL
;
A
#
# COMPACT_ATOMS: atom_id res chain seq x y z
N MET A 1 16.21 24.37 -18.02
CA MET A 1 14.80 24.50 -17.56
C MET A 1 14.03 23.16 -17.50
N ARG A 2 14.17 22.23 -18.47
CA ARG A 2 13.52 20.89 -18.42
C ARG A 2 13.94 20.02 -17.23
N VAL A 3 15.20 20.13 -16.79
CA VAL A 3 15.75 19.34 -15.68
C VAL A 3 15.09 19.68 -14.33
N CYS A 4 14.92 20.98 -14.02
CA CYS A 4 14.27 21.42 -12.76
C CYS A 4 12.78 21.03 -12.67
N LEU A 5 12.07 20.99 -13.81
CA LEU A 5 10.67 20.57 -13.85
C LEU A 5 10.52 19.05 -13.64
N GLY A 6 11.48 18.25 -14.09
CA GLY A 6 11.52 16.80 -13.85
C GLY A 6 11.74 16.45 -12.38
N GLU A 7 12.70 17.12 -11.75
CA GLU A 7 13.00 16.98 -10.30
C GLU A 7 11.79 17.30 -9.42
N LYS A 8 11.05 18.38 -9.72
CA LYS A 8 9.85 18.78 -8.95
C LYS A 8 8.72 17.74 -9.07
N LYS A 9 8.46 17.22 -10.27
CA LYS A 9 7.41 16.22 -10.51
C LYS A 9 7.70 14.88 -9.82
N LYS A 10 8.97 14.46 -9.81
CA LYS A 10 9.43 13.25 -9.11
C LYS A 10 9.14 13.32 -7.62
N ASN A 11 9.55 14.42 -6.98
CA ASN A 11 9.37 14.61 -5.54
C ASN A 11 7.90 14.59 -5.11
N ILE A 12 7.00 15.15 -5.94
CA ILE A 12 5.56 15.13 -5.68
C ILE A 12 4.99 13.70 -5.78
N LYS A 13 5.30 12.94 -6.83
CA LYS A 13 4.81 11.55 -6.98
C LYS A 13 5.22 10.67 -5.80
N ARG A 14 6.48 10.79 -5.38
CA ARG A 14 7.02 10.10 -4.20
C ARG A 14 6.28 10.49 -2.94
N MET A 15 6.09 11.79 -2.70
CA MET A 15 5.41 12.27 -1.50
C MET A 15 3.96 11.79 -1.47
N VAL A 16 3.24 11.87 -2.59
CA VAL A 16 1.86 11.37 -2.71
C VAL A 16 1.79 9.86 -2.47
N ALA A 17 2.68 9.07 -3.08
CA ALA A 17 2.71 7.62 -2.88
C ALA A 17 2.91 7.24 -1.41
N ARG A 18 3.83 7.93 -0.73
CA ARG A 18 4.16 7.73 0.69
C ARG A 18 2.98 8.09 1.59
N THR A 19 2.41 9.28 1.40
CA THR A 19 1.27 9.74 2.21
C THR A 19 0.06 8.84 2.01
N LEU A 20 -0.23 8.46 0.77
CA LEU A 20 -1.36 7.58 0.46
C LEU A 20 -1.18 6.18 1.05
N GLY A 21 0.02 5.60 0.91
CA GLY A 21 0.35 4.31 1.51
C GLY A 21 0.28 4.34 3.05
N LEU A 22 0.83 5.39 3.67
CA LEU A 22 0.79 5.54 5.13
C LEU A 22 -0.63 5.69 5.67
N ILE A 23 -1.43 6.59 5.09
CA ILE A 23 -2.80 6.81 5.56
C ILE A 23 -3.60 5.51 5.46
N TRP A 24 -3.45 4.79 4.36
CA TRP A 24 -4.08 3.49 4.16
C TRP A 24 -3.63 2.46 5.19
N ALA A 25 -2.33 2.23 5.34
CA ALA A 25 -1.80 1.23 6.27
C ALA A 25 -2.12 1.57 7.73
N LEU A 26 -2.06 2.85 8.10
CA LEU A 26 -2.40 3.32 9.44
C LEU A 26 -3.89 3.15 9.73
N TRP A 27 -4.76 3.46 8.76
CA TRP A 27 -6.20 3.24 8.89
C TRP A 27 -6.52 1.77 9.16
N TRP A 28 -5.99 0.85 8.35
CA TRP A 28 -6.22 -0.58 8.52
C TRP A 28 -5.63 -1.13 9.81
N PHE A 29 -4.41 -0.69 10.18
CA PHE A 29 -3.83 -1.03 11.46
C PHE A 29 -4.70 -0.58 12.64
N LEU A 30 -5.20 0.65 12.62
CA LEU A 30 -6.08 1.16 13.69
C LEU A 30 -7.41 0.43 13.73
N PHE A 31 -8.02 0.17 12.57
CA PHE A 31 -9.27 -0.58 12.48
C PHE A 31 -9.13 -1.97 13.12
N GLU A 32 -8.07 -2.69 12.77
CA GLU A 32 -7.80 -4.03 13.30
C GLU A 32 -7.36 -4.01 14.76
N PHE A 33 -6.60 -2.99 15.15
CA PHE A 33 -6.22 -2.81 16.54
C PHE A 33 -7.44 -2.64 17.43
N LEU A 34 -8.42 -1.84 16.99
CA LEU A 34 -9.66 -1.63 17.71
C LEU A 34 -10.56 -2.88 17.68
N SER A 35 -10.68 -3.56 16.53
CA SER A 35 -11.49 -4.78 16.45
C SER A 35 -10.90 -5.92 17.28
N GLY A 36 -9.56 -6.05 17.30
CA GLY A 36 -8.87 -7.07 18.08
C GLY A 36 -9.03 -6.91 19.59
N ILE A 37 -9.18 -5.68 20.08
CA ILE A 37 -9.46 -5.41 21.52
C ILE A 37 -10.84 -5.92 21.93
N GLU A 38 -11.83 -5.86 21.02
CA GLU A 38 -13.21 -6.28 21.32
C GLU A 38 -13.41 -7.79 21.19
N GLU A 39 -12.73 -8.45 20.24
CA GLU A 39 -12.96 -9.86 19.90
C GLU A 39 -11.99 -10.84 20.58
N SER A 40 -10.86 -10.38 21.11
CA SER A 40 -9.84 -11.28 21.65
C SER A 40 -10.15 -11.79 23.06
N SER A 41 -10.04 -13.10 23.23
CA SER A 41 -10.26 -13.78 24.52
C SER A 41 -8.97 -13.93 25.35
N GLY A 42 -7.82 -13.47 24.84
CA GLY A 42 -6.53 -13.51 25.53
C GLY A 42 -5.39 -12.76 24.80
N PHE A 43 -4.31 -12.43 25.53
CA PHE A 43 -3.22 -11.55 25.08
C PHE A 43 -2.54 -11.97 23.76
N PHE A 44 -2.30 -13.26 23.55
CA PHE A 44 -1.68 -13.75 22.31
C PHE A 44 -2.62 -13.69 21.10
N ASP A 45 -3.92 -13.86 21.33
CA ASP A 45 -4.96 -13.77 20.31
C ASP A 45 -5.12 -12.32 19.84
N THR A 46 -5.07 -11.37 20.79
CA THR A 46 -5.01 -9.93 20.50
C THR A 46 -3.79 -9.57 19.65
N LEU A 47 -2.61 -10.09 19.98
CA LEU A 47 -1.39 -9.80 19.22
C LEU A 47 -1.46 -10.33 17.78
N VAL A 48 -1.98 -11.54 17.58
CA VAL A 48 -2.15 -12.09 16.22
C VAL A 48 -3.15 -11.25 15.43
N HIS A 49 -4.27 -10.86 16.02
CA HIS A 49 -5.26 -9.99 15.38
C HIS A 49 -4.75 -8.57 15.07
N ILE A 50 -3.84 -8.02 15.87
CA ILE A 50 -3.24 -6.69 15.64
C ILE A 50 -2.17 -6.74 14.53
N PHE A 51 -1.31 -7.77 14.56
CA PHE A 51 -0.16 -7.84 13.66
C PHE A 51 -0.49 -8.44 12.30
N VAL A 52 -1.58 -9.21 12.21
CA VAL A 52 -2.04 -9.85 10.97
C VAL A 52 -3.52 -9.50 10.79
N PRO A 53 -3.91 -8.73 9.74
CA PRO A 53 -3.10 -8.18 8.62
C PRO A 53 -2.46 -6.77 8.73
N GLY A 54 -2.82 -5.92 9.66
CA GLY A 54 -2.63 -4.47 9.60
C GLY A 54 -1.21 -4.03 9.95
N GLY A 55 -0.57 -4.73 10.89
CA GLY A 55 0.86 -4.57 11.17
C GLY A 55 1.71 -4.91 9.94
N LEU A 56 1.31 -5.93 9.17
CA LEU A 56 1.93 -6.32 7.92
C LEU A 56 1.87 -5.19 6.87
N PHE A 57 0.73 -4.50 6.73
CA PHE A 57 0.59 -3.36 5.82
C PHE A 57 1.53 -2.20 6.19
N LEU A 58 1.67 -1.89 7.48
CA LEU A 58 2.60 -0.86 7.94
C LEU A 58 4.06 -1.22 7.62
N ILE A 59 4.45 -2.48 7.85
CA ILE A 59 5.78 -2.98 7.52
C ILE A 59 6.06 -2.86 6.02
N ILE A 60 5.10 -3.25 5.18
CA ILE A 60 5.22 -3.16 3.72
C ILE A 60 5.43 -1.71 3.27
N VAL A 61 4.63 -0.77 3.78
CA VAL A 61 4.77 0.67 3.45
C VAL A 61 6.12 1.22 3.92
N PHE A 62 6.58 0.80 5.10
CA PHE A 62 7.88 1.21 5.63
C PHE A 62 9.04 0.68 4.78
N ILE A 63 8.97 -0.59 4.33
CA ILE A 63 9.97 -1.16 3.40
C ILE A 63 9.94 -0.42 2.06
N ALA A 64 8.75 -0.05 1.56
CA ALA A 64 8.60 0.71 0.33
C ALA A 64 9.25 2.09 0.37
N TRP A 65 9.43 2.69 1.54
CA TRP A 65 10.19 3.93 1.68
C TRP A 65 11.67 3.80 1.43
N ARG A 66 12.25 2.66 1.80
CA ARG A 66 13.67 2.39 1.59
C ARG A 66 13.93 1.89 0.17
N TRP A 67 13.05 1.03 -0.34
CA TRP A 67 13.17 0.36 -1.64
C TRP A 67 11.92 0.63 -2.50
N GLU A 68 11.88 1.79 -3.15
CA GLU A 68 10.66 2.27 -3.83
C GLU A 68 10.17 1.34 -4.94
N TYR A 69 11.07 0.77 -5.74
CA TYR A 69 10.67 -0.16 -6.79
C TYR A 69 10.12 -1.47 -6.22
N ILE A 70 10.85 -2.10 -5.30
CA ILE A 70 10.46 -3.39 -4.71
C ILE A 70 9.18 -3.22 -3.89
N GLY A 71 9.12 -2.20 -3.03
CA GLY A 71 7.92 -1.92 -2.25
C GLY A 71 6.73 -1.53 -3.10
N GLY A 72 6.95 -0.85 -4.24
CA GLY A 72 5.89 -0.59 -5.21
C GLY A 72 5.29 -1.87 -5.78
N ILE A 73 6.13 -2.85 -6.14
CA ILE A 73 5.68 -4.18 -6.61
C ILE A 73 4.95 -4.92 -5.51
N VAL A 74 5.47 -4.92 -4.28
CA VAL A 74 4.84 -5.59 -3.13
C VAL A 74 3.45 -5.01 -2.88
N LEU A 75 3.30 -3.68 -2.84
CA LEU A 75 2.01 -3.02 -2.65
C LEU A 75 0.99 -3.34 -3.76
N ILE A 76 1.42 -3.40 -5.02
CA ILE A 76 0.54 -3.81 -6.14
C ILE A 76 0.10 -5.25 -5.95
N THR A 77 1.05 -6.13 -5.64
CA THR A 77 0.80 -7.57 -5.49
C THR A 77 -0.16 -7.83 -4.34
N ASP A 78 0.07 -7.17 -3.20
CA ASP A 78 -0.78 -7.26 -2.01
C ASP A 78 -2.20 -6.73 -2.29
N GLY A 79 -2.32 -5.58 -2.95
CA GLY A 79 -3.61 -5.06 -3.36
C GLY A 79 -4.36 -5.97 -4.35
N LEU A 80 -3.65 -6.66 -5.26
CA LEU A 80 -4.26 -7.66 -6.14
C LEU A 80 -4.70 -8.91 -5.37
N PHE A 81 -3.91 -9.37 -4.40
CA PHE A 81 -4.31 -10.46 -3.51
C PHE A 81 -5.59 -10.11 -2.75
N LEU A 82 -5.71 -8.87 -2.23
CA LEU A 82 -6.94 -8.39 -1.59
C LEU A 82 -8.10 -8.29 -2.58
N ALA A 83 -7.84 -7.81 -3.80
CA ALA A 83 -8.84 -7.64 -4.85
C ALA A 83 -9.54 -8.95 -5.24
N VAL A 84 -8.82 -10.07 -5.19
CA VAL A 84 -9.34 -11.40 -5.56
C VAL A 84 -9.73 -12.21 -4.32
N GLY A 85 -8.89 -12.19 -3.29
CA GLY A 85 -9.06 -12.98 -2.08
C GLY A 85 -10.29 -12.56 -1.27
N TYR A 86 -10.53 -11.26 -1.12
CA TYR A 86 -11.67 -10.79 -0.31
C TYR A 86 -13.02 -11.18 -0.94
N PRO A 87 -13.30 -10.94 -2.24
CA PRO A 87 -14.52 -11.42 -2.87
C PRO A 87 -14.64 -12.94 -2.85
N TYR A 88 -13.54 -13.67 -3.05
CA TYR A 88 -13.56 -15.14 -3.03
C TYR A 88 -14.08 -15.71 -1.70
N VAL A 89 -13.69 -15.12 -0.56
CA VAL A 89 -14.09 -15.59 0.78
C VAL A 89 -15.47 -15.09 1.20
N THR A 90 -15.90 -13.94 0.67
CA THR A 90 -17.14 -13.24 1.05
C THR A 90 -18.29 -13.43 0.06
N TRP A 91 -18.04 -14.07 -1.09
CA TRP A 91 -19.05 -14.32 -2.10
C TRP A 91 -20.24 -15.08 -1.53
N GLY A 92 -21.45 -14.55 -1.73
CA GLY A 92 -22.68 -15.13 -1.20
C GLY A 92 -22.96 -14.89 0.29
N LYS A 93 -22.02 -14.30 1.05
CA LYS A 93 -22.22 -13.93 2.47
C LYS A 93 -22.58 -12.46 2.64
N LEU A 94 -22.02 -11.59 1.79
CA LEU A 94 -22.21 -10.15 1.85
C LEU A 94 -22.89 -9.63 0.56
N PRO A 95 -23.66 -8.53 0.65
CA PRO A 95 -24.21 -7.89 -0.52
C PRO A 95 -23.09 -7.33 -1.41
N PHE A 96 -23.32 -7.33 -2.72
CA PHE A 96 -22.33 -6.85 -3.70
C PHE A 96 -21.77 -5.47 -3.38
N LEU A 97 -22.63 -4.55 -2.94
CA LEU A 97 -22.22 -3.18 -2.60
C LEU A 97 -21.20 -3.13 -1.45
N ALA A 98 -21.36 -3.99 -0.44
CA ALA A 98 -20.42 -4.06 0.68
C ALA A 98 -19.06 -4.59 0.22
N ILE A 99 -19.06 -5.63 -0.62
CA ILE A 99 -17.83 -6.19 -1.21
C ILE A 99 -17.12 -5.13 -2.05
N PHE A 100 -17.87 -4.45 -2.91
CA PHE A 100 -17.33 -3.40 -3.78
C PHE A 100 -16.72 -2.24 -2.99
N LEU A 101 -17.40 -1.74 -1.95
CA LEU A 101 -16.87 -0.67 -1.09
C LEU A 101 -15.61 -1.11 -0.33
N MET A 102 -15.59 -2.33 0.18
CA MET A 102 -14.41 -2.89 0.85
C MET A 102 -13.23 -3.01 -0.11
N LEU A 103 -13.43 -3.44 -1.35
CA LEU A 103 -12.36 -3.45 -2.36
C LEU A 103 -11.81 -2.05 -2.63
N LEU A 104 -12.67 -1.04 -2.63
CA LEU A 104 -12.29 0.34 -2.89
C LEU A 104 -11.40 0.92 -1.78
N THR A 105 -11.56 0.46 -0.55
CA THR A 105 -10.79 0.92 0.62
C THR A 105 -9.61 0.01 0.98
N MET A 106 -9.71 -1.31 0.74
CA MET A 106 -8.63 -2.28 0.97
C MET A 106 -7.65 -2.34 -0.20
N ALA A 107 -8.14 -2.60 -1.41
CA ALA A 107 -7.29 -2.99 -2.54
C ALA A 107 -6.83 -1.79 -3.37
N LEU A 108 -7.68 -0.78 -3.56
CA LEU A 108 -7.36 0.33 -4.45
C LEU A 108 -6.18 1.20 -3.95
N PRO A 109 -6.12 1.62 -2.67
CA PRO A 109 -5.03 2.48 -2.21
C PRO A 109 -3.62 1.86 -2.33
N PRO A 110 -3.36 0.60 -1.94
CA PRO A 110 -2.03 0.02 -2.08
C PRO A 110 -1.64 -0.16 -3.56
N ILE A 111 -2.58 -0.51 -4.45
CA ILE A 111 -2.30 -0.57 -5.90
C ILE A 111 -1.90 0.81 -6.42
N LEU A 112 -2.64 1.87 -6.09
CA LEU A 112 -2.33 3.23 -6.53
C LEU A 112 -0.99 3.71 -5.98
N SER A 113 -0.73 3.50 -4.68
CA SER A 113 0.55 3.81 -4.05
C SER A 113 1.70 3.06 -4.73
N GLY A 114 1.54 1.76 -4.97
CA GLY A 114 2.56 0.92 -5.56
C GLY A 114 2.87 1.28 -7.03
N ILE A 115 1.85 1.63 -7.82
CA ILE A 115 2.04 2.16 -9.18
C ILE A 115 2.84 3.46 -9.14
N LEU A 116 2.48 4.40 -8.26
CA LEU A 116 3.19 5.68 -8.13
C LEU A 116 4.66 5.49 -7.72
N PHE A 117 4.93 4.58 -6.77
CA PHE A 117 6.29 4.24 -6.36
C PHE A 117 7.11 3.63 -7.50
N THR A 118 6.53 2.69 -8.25
CA THR A 118 7.18 2.03 -9.38
C THR A 118 7.51 3.01 -10.50
N LEU A 119 6.58 3.93 -10.80
CA LEU A 119 6.78 4.98 -11.80
C LEU A 119 7.87 5.98 -11.37
N SER A 120 7.87 6.39 -10.10
CA SER A 120 8.90 7.27 -9.55
C SER A 120 10.29 6.63 -9.64
N ALA A 121 10.41 5.34 -9.31
CA ALA A 121 11.68 4.61 -9.38
C ALA A 121 12.21 4.47 -10.81
N LYS A 122 11.34 4.23 -11.80
CA LYS A 122 11.73 4.16 -13.22
C LYS A 122 12.24 5.49 -13.76
N GLU A 123 11.69 6.61 -13.30
CA GLU A 123 12.16 7.95 -13.68
C GLU A 123 13.59 8.21 -13.16
N GLU A 124 13.93 7.69 -11.98
CA GLU A 124 15.28 7.77 -11.40
C GLU A 124 16.31 6.96 -12.16
N SER A 125 16.01 5.72 -12.55
CA SER A 125 16.95 4.92 -13.34
C SER A 125 17.23 5.57 -14.71
N LYS A 126 16.21 6.21 -15.29
CA LYS A 126 16.33 6.86 -16.61
C LYS A 126 17.23 8.09 -16.54
N SER A 127 17.09 8.94 -15.52
CA SER A 127 17.94 10.14 -15.37
C SER A 127 19.42 9.76 -15.15
N LEU A 128 19.69 8.78 -14.30
CA LEU A 128 21.06 8.28 -14.04
C LEU A 128 21.73 7.74 -15.31
N SER A 129 20.98 6.98 -16.12
CA SER A 129 21.49 6.44 -17.40
C SER A 129 21.81 7.53 -18.44
N LEU A 130 21.16 8.69 -18.35
CA LEU A 130 21.36 9.81 -19.27
C LEU A 130 22.58 10.62 -18.86
N SER A 131 22.78 10.85 -17.56
CA SER A 131 23.97 11.52 -17.02
C SER A 131 25.23 10.69 -17.20
N ALA A 132 25.16 9.36 -17.18
CA ALA A 132 26.31 8.49 -17.44
C ALA A 132 26.74 8.43 -18.91
N LYS A 133 25.92 8.96 -19.83
CA LYS A 133 26.21 9.02 -21.27
C LYS A 133 26.74 10.39 -21.72
N LEU A 134 26.75 11.38 -20.84
CA LEU A 134 27.28 12.73 -21.04
C LEU A 134 28.67 12.82 -20.41
#